data_AF-A0A8X6IGU0-F1
#
_entry.id   AF-A0A8X6IGU0-F1
#
_cell.length_a   1.000
_cell.length_b   1.000
_cell.length_c   1.000
_cell.angle_alpha   90.00
_cell.angle_beta   90.00
_cell.angle_gamma   90.00
#
_symmetry.space_group_name_H-M   'P 1'
#
loop_
_entity.id
_entity.type
_entity.pdbx_description
1 polymer ?
#
loop_
_entity_poly.entity_id
_entity_poly.type
_entity_poly.pdbx_seq_one_letter_code
_entity_poly.pdbx_strand_id
1 'polypeptide(L)' 'MSFLGKGKKADLIDLARELDELESNGDELQIIELRTKILASDAYKEPEFVKDIFEGIVSNRIDEEREREEKTLHELELP' A
#
# COMPACT_ATOMS: atom_id res chain seq x y z
N MET A 1 5.08 -10.72 13.83
CA MET A 1 5.33 -9.47 13.08
C MET A 1 4.06 -9.11 12.34
N SER A 2 3.57 -7.86 12.44
CA SER A 2 2.36 -7.42 11.71
C SER A 2 2.64 -7.35 10.20
N PHE A 3 1.69 -7.77 9.36
CA PHE A 3 1.83 -7.73 7.90
C PHE A 3 1.98 -6.29 7.37
N LEU A 4 1.45 -5.30 8.09
CA LEU A 4 1.65 -3.85 7.86
C LEU A 4 3.13 -3.41 7.97
N GLY A 5 4.01 -4.30 8.42
CA GLY A 5 5.46 -4.13 8.41
C GLY A 5 6.13 -4.35 7.05
N LYS A 6 5.44 -5.00 6.10
CA LYS A 6 6.01 -5.39 4.80
C LYS A 6 6.00 -4.27 3.75
N GLY A 7 5.08 -3.30 3.88
CA GLY A 7 4.91 -2.23 2.89
C GLY A 7 5.58 -0.90 3.27
N LYS A 8 5.69 -0.02 2.27
CA LYS A 8 6.16 1.37 2.37
C LYS A 8 5.05 2.25 2.96
N LYS A 9 5.39 3.52 3.28
CA LYS A 9 4.41 4.52 3.74
C LYS A 9 3.24 4.66 2.76
N ALA A 10 3.53 4.72 1.45
CA ALA A 10 2.52 4.83 0.40
C ALA A 10 1.51 3.68 0.45
N ASP A 11 1.97 2.43 0.54
CA ASP A 11 1.09 1.26 0.63
C ASP A 11 0.13 1.34 1.85
N LEU A 12 0.59 1.91 2.97
CA LEU A 12 -0.24 2.09 4.16
C LEU A 12 -1.26 3.22 3.99
N ILE A 13 -0.91 4.27 3.24
CA ILE A 13 -1.84 5.34 2.87
C ILE A 13 -2.92 4.77 1.96
N ASP A 14 -2.55 4.01 0.94
CA ASP A 14 -3.50 3.40 0.00
C ASP A 14 -4.41 2.41 0.71
N LEU A 15 -3.87 1.60 1.63
CA LEU A 15 -4.70 0.71 2.45
C LEU A 15 -5.70 1.50 3.31
N ALA A 16 -5.26 2.57 3.97
CA ALA A 16 -6.16 3.39 4.77
C ALA A 16 -7.23 4.09 3.90
N ARG A 17 -6.93 4.43 2.64
CA ARG A 17 -7.92 4.96 1.68
C ARG A 17 -8.93 3.90 1.27
N GLU A 18 -8.48 2.69 0.94
CA GLU A 18 -9.33 1.55 0.60
C GLU A 18 -10.28 1.18 1.76
N LEU A 19 -9.82 1.36 2.99
CA LEU A 19 -10.63 1.14 4.19
C LEU A 19 -11.55 2.32 4.56
N ASP A 20 -11.53 3.42 3.79
CA ASP A 20 -12.25 4.68 4.09
C ASP A 20 -11.88 5.30 5.47
N GLU A 21 -10.69 4.97 5.97
CA GLU A 21 -10.14 5.43 7.27
C GLU A 21 -9.15 6.60 7.10
N LEU A 22 -8.80 6.93 5.84
CA LEU A 22 -7.93 8.03 5.51
C LEU A 22 -8.74 9.31 5.25
N GLU A 23 -8.69 10.24 6.20
CA GLU A 23 -9.18 11.60 5.98
C GLU A 23 -8.32 12.34 4.94
N SER A 24 -8.83 13.46 4.41
CA SER A 24 -8.21 14.29 3.35
C SER A 24 -6.76 14.72 3.60
N ASN A 25 -6.28 14.64 4.84
CA ASN A 25 -4.92 15.03 5.26
C ASN A 25 -4.01 13.81 5.53
N GLY A 26 -4.44 12.61 5.17
CA GLY A 26 -3.76 11.37 5.56
C GLY A 26 -2.36 11.17 4.98
N ASP A 27 -2.01 11.92 3.92
CA ASP A 27 -0.69 11.86 3.30
C ASP A 27 0.41 12.46 4.21
N GLU A 28 0.01 13.31 5.17
CA GLU A 28 0.89 13.91 6.17
C GLU A 28 1.16 13.00 7.37
N LEU A 29 0.29 12.00 7.61
CA LEU A 29 0.39 11.11 8.79
C LEU A 29 1.69 10.30 8.78
N GLN A 30 2.23 10.03 9.97
CA GLN A 30 3.39 9.17 10.13
C GLN A 30 3.01 7.69 9.97
N ILE A 31 3.99 6.83 9.63
CA ILE A 31 3.79 5.37 9.49
C ILE A 31 3.14 4.77 10.75
N ILE A 32 3.52 5.24 11.93
CA ILE A 32 2.96 4.75 13.20
C ILE A 32 1.49 5.15 13.33
N GLU A 33 1.14 6.37 12.97
CA GLU A 33 -0.24 6.88 13.02
C GLU A 33 -1.14 6.15 12.02
N LEU A 34 -0.65 5.95 10.79
CA LEU A 34 -1.35 5.16 9.76
C LEU A 34 -1.63 3.74 10.24
N ARG A 35 -0.62 3.05 10.79
CA ARG A 35 -0.81 1.71 11.35
C ARG A 35 -1.81 1.70 12.49
N THR A 36 -1.76 2.70 13.37
CA THR A 36 -2.67 2.79 14.52
C THR A 36 -4.11 3.00 14.05
N LYS A 37 -4.34 3.85 13.04
CA LYS A 37 -5.66 4.04 12.42
C LYS A 37 -6.17 2.76 11.77
N ILE A 38 -5.36 2.08 10.96
CA ILE A 38 -5.74 0.81 10.33
C ILE A 38 -6.07 -0.24 11.40
N LEU A 39 -5.29 -0.33 12.48
CA LEU A 39 -5.54 -1.26 13.60
C LEU A 39 -6.80 -0.91 14.40
N ALA A 40 -7.17 0.37 14.46
CA ALA A 40 -8.37 0.85 15.13
C ALA A 40 -9.62 0.79 14.25
N SER A 41 -9.46 0.53 12.95
CA SER A 41 -10.55 0.40 11.99
C SER A 41 -11.42 -0.81 12.29
N ASP A 42 -12.71 -0.66 12.01
CA ASP A 42 -13.65 -1.77 12.05
C ASP A 42 -13.32 -2.86 11.04
N ALA A 43 -12.66 -2.53 9.93
CA ALA A 43 -12.19 -3.52 8.96
C ALA A 43 -11.16 -4.49 9.57
N TYR A 44 -10.39 -4.03 10.57
CA TYR A 44 -9.41 -4.88 11.26
C TYR A 44 -10.04 -5.93 12.19
N LYS A 45 -11.37 -5.92 12.35
CA LYS A 45 -12.12 -7.05 12.92
C LYS A 45 -11.93 -8.32 12.09
N GLU A 46 -11.63 -8.18 10.80
CA GLU A 46 -11.26 -9.26 9.87
C GLU A 46 -9.83 -9.03 9.35
N PRO A 47 -8.80 -9.36 10.13
CA PRO A 47 -7.42 -9.03 9.79
C PRO A 47 -6.91 -9.76 8.54
N GLU A 48 -7.48 -10.92 8.20
CA GLU A 48 -7.21 -11.63 6.95
C GLU A 48 -7.69 -10.84 5.72
N PHE A 49 -8.87 -10.23 5.78
CA PHE A 49 -9.39 -9.39 4.70
C PHE A 49 -8.50 -8.16 4.47
N VAL A 50 -8.12 -7.47 5.55
CA VAL A 50 -7.19 -6.33 5.49
C VAL A 50 -5.82 -6.75 4.95
N LYS A 51 -5.36 -7.94 5.34
CA LYS A 51 -4.11 -8.50 4.83
C LYS A 51 -4.16 -8.76 3.34
N ASP A 52 -5.24 -9.33 2.83
CA ASP A 52 -5.39 -9.64 1.40
C ASP A 52 -5.42 -8.36 0.56
N ILE A 53 -6.12 -7.31 1.02
CA ILE A 53 -6.08 -5.98 0.38
C ILE A 53 -4.64 -5.44 0.37
N PHE A 54 -3.97 -5.46 1.52
CA PHE A 54 -2.61 -4.94 1.63
C PHE A 54 -1.60 -5.69 0.75
N GLU A 55 -1.70 -7.02 0.68
CA GLU A 55 -0.85 -7.84 -0.18
C GLU A 55 -1.12 -7.56 -1.66
N GLY A 56 -2.36 -7.26 -2.04
CA GLY A 56 -2.74 -6.76 -3.35
C GLY A 56 -2.08 -5.41 -3.69
N ILE A 57 -2.18 -4.41 -2.80
CA ILE A 57 -1.56 -3.09 -2.98
C ILE A 57 -0.04 -3.21 -3.18
N VAL A 58 0.62 -3.99 -2.31
CA VAL A 58 2.06 -4.21 -2.40
C VAL A 58 2.45 -4.89 -3.71
N SER A 59 1.66 -5.87 -4.16
CA SER A 59 1.92 -6.61 -5.39
C SER A 59 1.73 -5.71 -6.62
N ASN A 60 0.64 -4.95 -6.67
CA ASN A 60 0.37 -3.98 -7.74
C ASN A 60 1.52 -2.97 -7.88
N ARG A 61 2.01 -2.40 -6.77
CA ARG A 61 3.17 -1.50 -6.81
C ARG A 61 4.41 -2.18 -7.39
N ILE A 62 4.70 -3.42 -6.99
CA ILE A 62 5.85 -4.18 -7.51
C ILE A 62 5.70 -4.45 -9.00
N ASP A 63 4.50 -4.81 -9.44
CA ASP A 63 4.20 -5.08 -10.84
C ASP A 63 4.28 -3.80 -11.68
N GLU A 64 3.78 -2.66 -11.18
CA GLU A 64 3.93 -1.34 -11.82
C GLU A 64 5.39 -0.89 -11.90
N GLU A 65 6.18 -1.08 -10.83
CA GLU A 65 7.62 -0.79 -10.82
C GLU A 65 8.34 -1.64 -11.88
N ARG A 66 8.00 -2.93 -11.99
CA ARG A 66 8.56 -3.84 -13.01
C ARG A 66 8.14 -3.47 -14.43
N GLU A 67 6.86 -3.20 -14.66
CA GLU A 67 6.37 -2.83 -16.00
C GLU A 67 7.01 -1.52 -16.47
N ARG A 68 7.21 -0.56 -15.56
CA ARG A 68 7.92 0.68 -15.86
C ARG A 68 9.39 0.40 -16.22
N GLU A 69 10.08 -0.47 -15.48
CA GLU A 69 11.45 -0.87 -15.80
C GLU A 69 11.55 -1.56 -17.17
N GLU A 70 10.65 -2.51 -17.48
CA GLU A 70 10.60 -3.20 -18.77
C GLU A 70 10.35 -2.23 -19.93
N LYS A 71 9.42 -1.28 -19.79
CA LYS A 71 9.17 -0.24 -20.80
C LYS A 71 10.39 0.65 -21.01
N THR A 72 11.07 1.04 -19.93
CA THR A 72 12.27 1.89 -20.01
C THR A 72 13.43 1.15 -20.70
N LEU A 73 13.61 -0.14 -20.42
CA LEU A 73 14.59 -0.99 -21.10
C LEU A 73 14.26 -1.15 -22.59
N HIS A 74 13.00 -1.40 -22.93
CA HIS A 74 12.56 -1.59 -24.31
C HIS A 74 12.64 -0.30 -25.16
N GLU A 75 12.49 0.87 -24.56
CA GLU A 75 12.71 2.17 -25.21
C GLU A 75 14.20 2.50 -25.42
N LEU A 76 15.09 2.01 -24.55
CA LEU A 76 16.54 2.19 -24.67
C LEU A 76 17.22 1.20 -25.62
N GLU A 77 16.56 0.11 -25.99
CA GLU A 77 17.03 -0.90 -26.96
C GLU A 77 16.53 -0.68 -28.39
N LEU A 78 15.75 0.38 -28.66
CA LEU A 78 15.34 0.76 -30.02
C LEU A 78 16.47 1.57 -30.72
N PRO A 79 17.03 1.08 -31.85
CA PRO A 79 18.11 1.73 -32.60
C PRO A 79 17.68 3.01 -33.35
#